data_AF-A0A251XSD4-F1
#
_entry.id   AF-A0A251XSD4-F1
#
_cell.length_a   1.000
_cell.length_b   1.000
_cell.length_c   1.000
_cell.angle_alpha   90.00
_cell.angle_beta   90.00
_cell.angle_gamma   90.00
#
_symmetry.space_group_name_H-M   'P 1'
#
loop_
_entity.id
_entity.type
_entity.pdbx_description
1 polymer ?
#
loop_
_entity_poly.entity_id
_entity_poly.type
_entity_poly.pdbx_seq_one_letter_code
_entity_poly.pdbx_strand_id
1 'polypeptide(L)' 'MVFATGSTVTAPGPGFPKDEGDGKLCYSAPILIKNEEGNVVDTYNPTVIVSANDKKIITSFPTHLVDNCG' A
#
# COMPACT_ATOMS: atom_id res chain seq x y z
N MET A 1 2.57 2.65 -10.42
CA MET A 1 2.77 1.98 -9.13
C MET A 1 3.95 2.51 -8.31
N VAL A 2 5.11 2.87 -8.88
CA VAL A 2 6.28 3.31 -8.06
C VAL A 2 5.96 4.39 -7.03
N PHE A 3 5.25 5.45 -7.42
CA PHE A 3 4.80 6.49 -6.50
C PHE A 3 3.90 5.95 -5.38
N ALA A 4 2.91 5.14 -5.75
CA ALA A 4 1.97 4.55 -4.81
C ALA A 4 2.69 3.65 -3.80
N THR A 5 3.54 2.75 -4.30
CA THR A 5 4.37 1.86 -3.48
C THR A 5 5.24 2.65 -2.50
N GLY A 6 5.93 3.69 -2.98
CA GLY A 6 6.78 4.53 -2.14
C GLY A 6 5.97 5.22 -1.04
N SER A 7 4.85 5.85 -1.41
CA SER A 7 3.97 6.57 -0.48
C SER A 7 3.38 5.65 0.59
N THR A 8 2.95 4.44 0.20
CA THR A 8 2.35 3.45 1.10
C THR A 8 3.35 2.89 2.11
N VAL A 9 4.63 2.73 1.73
CA VAL A 9 5.67 2.24 2.64
C VAL A 9 6.18 3.35 3.56
N THR A 10 6.21 4.60 3.11
CA THR A 10 6.66 5.74 3.94
C THR A 10 5.59 6.29 4.87
N ALA A 11 4.33 6.26 4.45
CA ALA A 11 3.17 6.70 5.23
C ALA A 11 2.03 5.67 5.12
N PRO A 12 2.18 4.50 5.79
CA PRO A 12 1.15 3.48 5.80
C PRO A 12 -0.15 3.98 6.43
N GLY A 13 -1.26 3.39 6.01
CA GLY A 13 -2.56 3.59 6.63
C GLY A 13 -2.60 3.06 8.07
N PRO A 14 -3.62 3.46 8.85
CA PRO A 14 -3.79 2.97 10.21
C PRO A 14 -3.93 1.43 10.23
N GLY A 15 -3.19 0.77 11.13
CA GLY A 15 -3.16 -0.69 11.22
C GLY A 15 -2.11 -1.37 10.34
N PHE A 16 -1.29 -0.61 9.61
CA PHE A 16 -0.16 -1.10 8.80
C PHE A 16 1.20 -0.58 9.31
N PRO A 17 2.30 -1.32 9.09
CA PRO A 17 2.36 -2.62 8.42
C PRO A 17 1.78 -3.76 9.27
N LYS A 18 1.20 -4.76 8.59
CA LYS A 18 0.82 -6.05 9.17
C LYS A 18 1.88 -7.10 8.91
N ASP A 19 2.03 -8.02 9.85
CA ASP A 19 2.89 -9.18 9.68
C ASP A 19 2.10 -10.31 9.00
N GLU A 20 2.56 -10.73 7.82
CA GLU A 20 1.98 -11.85 7.05
C GLU A 20 2.67 -13.19 7.36
N GLY A 21 3.62 -13.19 8.30
CA GLY A 21 4.50 -14.32 8.55
C GLY A 21 5.64 -14.42 7.52
N ASP A 22 6.53 -15.40 7.72
CA ASP A 22 7.73 -15.62 6.89
C ASP A 22 8.64 -14.39 6.74
N GLY A 23 8.61 -13.46 7.70
CA GLY A 23 9.35 -12.19 7.60
C GLY A 23 8.84 -11.32 6.46
N LYS A 24 7.54 -11.34 6.16
CA LYS A 24 6.88 -10.47 5.17
C LYS A 24 5.99 -9.47 5.90
N LEU A 25 6.15 -8.21 5.55
CA LEU A 25 5.32 -7.12 6.05
C LEU A 25 4.43 -6.63 4.92
N CYS A 26 3.13 -6.55 5.19
CA CYS A 26 2.15 -5.99 4.28
C CYS A 26 1.85 -4.55 4.65
N TYR A 27 1.92 -3.66 3.67
CA TYR A 27 1.62 -2.24 3.80
C TYR A 27 0.43 -1.92 2.90
N SER A 28 -0.50 -1.13 3.41
CA SER A 28 -1.55 -0.52 2.59
C SER A 28 -1.84 0.88 3.10
N ALA A 29 -2.23 1.77 2.18
CA ALA A 29 -2.61 3.14 2.48
C ALA A 29 -3.55 3.66 1.37
N PRO A 30 -4.60 4.42 1.69
CA PRO A 30 -5.50 4.96 0.68
C PRO A 30 -4.80 6.02 -0.18
N ILE A 31 -4.90 5.88 -1.50
CA ILE A 31 -4.46 6.87 -2.46
C ILE A 31 -5.67 7.44 -3.17
N LEU A 32 -5.87 8.74 -2.96
CA LEU A 32 -6.95 9.53 -3.56
C LEU A 32 -6.53 9.97 -4.96
N ILE A 33 -7.27 9.55 -5.98
CA ILE A 33 -7.16 10.10 -7.33
C ILE A 33 -8.06 11.32 -7.40
N LYS A 34 -7.49 12.47 -7.75
CA LYS A 34 -8.20 13.73 -7.87
C LYS A 34 -8.26 14.18 -9.33
N ASN A 35 -9.36 14.81 -9.74
CA ASN A 35 -9.43 15.51 -11.02
C ASN A 35 -8.70 16.86 -10.95
N GLU A 36 -8.65 17.58 -12.08
CA GLU A 36 -8.01 18.90 -12.17
C GLU A 36 -8.64 19.95 -11.24
N GLU A 37 -9.91 19.76 -10.85
CA GLU A 37 -10.65 20.63 -9.94
C GLU A 37 -10.39 20.29 -8.45
N GLY A 38 -9.61 19.23 -8.18
CA GLY A 38 -9.27 18.76 -6.84
C GLY A 38 -10.29 17.83 -6.19
N ASN A 39 -11.37 17.47 -6.89
CA ASN A 39 -12.39 16.52 -6.44
C ASN A 39 -11.84 15.09 -6.50
N VAL A 40 -12.10 14.29 -5.46
CA VAL A 40 -11.74 12.87 -5.45
C VAL A 40 -12.66 12.12 -6.41
N VAL A 41 -12.08 11.54 -7.45
CA VAL A 41 -12.80 10.75 -8.46
C VAL A 41 -12.70 9.26 -8.22
N ASP A 42 -11.64 8.82 -7.54
CA ASP A 42 -11.43 7.41 -7.20
C ASP A 42 -10.49 7.29 -6.00
N THR A 43 -10.52 6.15 -5.33
CA THR A 43 -9.62 5.80 -4.24
C THR A 43 -9.24 4.33 -4.37
N TYR A 44 -7.95 4.08 -4.36
CA TYR A 44 -7.41 2.72 -4.31
C TYR A 44 -6.43 2.59 -3.14
N ASN A 45 -6.36 1.39 -2.59
CA ASN A 45 -5.55 1.02 -1.44
C ASN A 45 -4.50 0.03 -1.93
N PRO A 46 -3.38 0.47 -2.54
CA PRO A 46 -2.34 -0.45 -2.99
C PRO A 46 -1.90 -1.39 -1.86
N THR A 47 -1.66 -2.65 -2.21
CA THR A 47 -1.08 -3.64 -1.31
C THR A 47 0.38 -3.81 -1.68
N VAL A 48 1.26 -3.61 -0.70
CA VAL A 48 2.71 -3.71 -0.87
C VAL A 48 3.25 -4.70 0.13
N ILE A 49 3.85 -5.79 -0.35
CA ILE A 49 4.49 -6.79 0.49
C ILE A 49 6.00 -6.56 0.44
N VAL A 50 6.61 -6.42 1.62
CA VAL A 50 8.03 -6.14 1.81
C VAL A 50 8.67 -7.29 2.60
N SER A 51 9.82 -7.78 2.16
CA SER A 51 10.67 -8.66 2.97
C SER A 51 11.24 -7.86 4.14
N ALA A 52 10.87 -8.22 5.36
CA ALA A 52 11.45 -7.65 6.58
C ALA A 52 12.95 -7.96 6.70
N ASN A 53 13.37 -9.13 6.19
CA ASN A 53 14.76 -9.60 6.25
C ASN A 53 15.68 -8.76 5.36
N ASP A 54 15.27 -8.54 4.10
CA ASP A 54 16.10 -7.88 3.09
C ASP A 54 15.71 -6.42 2.82
N LYS A 55 14.61 -5.95 3.42
CA LYS A 55 14.01 -4.63 3.18
C LYS A 55 13.72 -4.35 1.71
N LYS A 56 13.37 -5.40 0.96
CA LYS A 56 13.03 -5.34 -0.47
C LYS A 56 11.53 -5.52 -0.68
N ILE A 57 10.98 -4.76 -1.61
CA ILE A 57 9.60 -4.98 -2.07
C ILE A 57 9.55 -6.30 -2.83
N ILE A 58 8.70 -7.21 -2.38
CA ILE A 58 8.45 -8.51 -2.99
C ILE A 58 7.39 -8.35 -4.08
N THR A 59 6.28 -7.69 -3.75
CA THR A 59 5.20 -7.41 -4.70
C THR A 59 4.49 -6.12 -4.34
N SER A 60 3.94 -5.46 -5.34
CA SER A 60 3.10 -4.28 -5.20
C SER A 60 2.05 -4.29 -6.30
N PHE A 61 0.78 -4.22 -5.92
CA PHE A 61 -0.32 -4.22 -6.87
C PHE A 61 -1.45 -3.29 -6.40
N PRO A 62 -2.15 -2.64 -7.34
CA PRO A 62 -3.30 -1.81 -7.00
C PRO A 62 -4.46 -2.72 -6.58
N THR A 63 -5.13 -2.38 -5.49
CA THR A 63 -6.43 -2.96 -5.11
C THR A 63 -7.33 -1.85 -4.59
N HIS A 64 -8.65 -2.03 -4.72
CA HIS A 64 -9.63 -1.14 -4.11
C HIS A 64 -10.05 -1.63 -2.72
N LEU A 65 -9.68 -2.86 -2.36
CA LEU A 65 -9.94 -3.42 -1.04
C LEU A 65 -9.08 -2.73 -0.01
N VAL A 66 -9.71 -2.29 1.08
CA VAL A 66 -9.04 -1.61 2.21
C VAL A 66 -8.02 -2.49 2.92
N ASP A 67 -8.10 -3.80 2.73
CA ASP A 67 -7.26 -4.78 3.41
C ASP A 67 -7.17 -6.02 2.53
N ASN A 68 -6.02 -6.21 1.88
CA ASN A 68 -5.70 -7.44 1.16
C ASN A 68 -4.43 -8.08 1.75
N CYS A 69 -4.18 -7.75 3.02
CA CYS A 69 -3.06 -8.18 3.84
C CYS A 69 -3.53 -9.25 4.83
N GLY A 70 -4.07 -10.35 4.29
CA GLY A 70 -4.63 -11.46 5.08
C GLY A 70 -6.12 -11.34 5.38
#